data_AF-A0A7Y8LI59-F1
#
_entry.id   AF-A0A7Y8LI59-F1
#
_cell.length_a   1.000
_cell.length_b   1.000
_cell.length_c   1.000
_cell.angle_alpha   90.00
_cell.angle_beta   90.00
_cell.angle_gamma   90.00
#
_symmetry.space_group_name_H-M   'P 1'
#
loop_
_entity.id
_entity.type
_entity.pdbx_description
1 polymer ?
#
loop_
_entity_poly.entity_id
_entity_poly.type
_entity_poly.pdbx_seq_one_letter_code
_entity_poly.pdbx_strand_id
1 'polypeptide(L)'
;MPVGRISINTQRESRLDGTLLAIRGQSDPFGEATAFLASRGIGNGDMAQVSGAGGAFGGQAVFFMTGATLVNALAALGANAARARKRAAKQSTTKKRAPKAAKAKVIVKKAAKAARRDGRKRS
;
A
#
# COMPACT_ATOMS: atom_id res chain seq x y z
N MET A 1 4.86 -9.98 -12.11
CA MET A 1 3.75 -10.83 -11.64
C MET A 1 3.47 -10.46 -10.20
N PRO A 2 2.30 -9.89 -9.86
CA PRO A 2 1.96 -9.61 -8.48
C PRO A 2 1.81 -10.92 -7.68
N VAL A 3 2.29 -10.89 -6.44
CA VAL A 3 2.02 -11.89 -5.41
C VAL A 3 1.16 -11.22 -4.36
N GLY A 4 0.14 -11.93 -3.88
CA GLY A 4 -0.82 -11.37 -2.93
C GLY A 4 -1.78 -12.42 -2.39
N ARG A 5 -2.63 -11.98 -1.47
CA ARG A 5 -3.67 -12.82 -0.89
C ARG A 5 -4.89 -12.83 -1.79
N ILE A 6 -5.38 -14.02 -2.08
CA ILE A 6 -6.64 -14.21 -2.78
C ILE A 6 -7.79 -13.99 -1.80
N SER A 7 -8.74 -13.16 -2.19
CA SER A 7 -10.02 -13.00 -1.52
C SER A 7 -11.15 -13.22 -2.50
N ILE A 8 -12.11 -14.06 -2.18
CA ILE A 8 -13.29 -14.34 -3.01
C ILE A 8 -14.53 -13.80 -2.28
N ASN A 9 -15.30 -12.92 -2.92
CA ASN A 9 -16.51 -12.36 -2.31
C ASN A 9 -17.75 -13.24 -2.53
N THR A 10 -18.89 -12.83 -1.96
CA THR A 10 -20.18 -13.52 -2.09
C THR A 10 -20.72 -13.54 -3.53
N GLN A 11 -20.26 -12.63 -4.39
CA GLN A 11 -20.60 -12.57 -5.81
C GLN A 11 -19.67 -13.42 -6.69
N ARG A 12 -18.82 -14.27 -6.10
CA ARG A 12 -17.80 -15.09 -6.79
C ARG A 12 -16.78 -14.28 -7.58
N GLU A 13 -16.51 -13.05 -7.16
CA GLU A 13 -15.41 -12.25 -7.69
C GLU A 13 -14.14 -12.53 -6.88
N SER A 14 -13.06 -12.88 -7.57
CA SER A 14 -11.75 -13.06 -6.96
C SER A 14 -10.93 -11.77 -7.02
N ARG A 15 -10.20 -11.48 -5.95
CA ARG A 15 -9.31 -10.31 -5.85
C ARG A 15 -7.94 -10.71 -5.31
N LEU A 16 -6.90 -10.03 -5.80
CA LEU A 16 -5.53 -10.14 -5.32
C LEU A 16 -5.14 -8.87 -4.56
N ASP A 17 -4.98 -8.97 -3.24
CA ASP A 17 -4.73 -7.81 -2.36
C ASP A 17 -5.70 -6.63 -2.63
N GLY A 18 -6.98 -6.96 -2.83
CA GLY A 18 -8.04 -5.99 -3.13
C GLY A 18 -8.17 -5.57 -4.61
N THR A 19 -7.27 -6.00 -5.49
CA THR A 19 -7.40 -5.75 -6.94
C THR A 19 -8.26 -6.83 -7.59
N LEU A 20 -9.32 -6.44 -8.32
CA LEU A 20 -10.24 -7.37 -8.97
C LEU A 20 -9.55 -8.15 -10.09
N LEU A 21 -9.78 -9.46 -10.14
CA LEU A 21 -9.19 -10.35 -11.13
C LEU A 21 -10.19 -10.68 -12.23
N ALA A 22 -9.73 -10.73 -13.49
CA ALA A 22 -10.58 -11.02 -14.63
C ALA A 22 -9.84 -11.82 -15.71
N ILE A 23 -10.57 -12.57 -16.53
CA ILE A 23 -10.04 -13.20 -17.76
C ILE A 23 -10.59 -12.46 -18.98
N ARG A 24 -9.71 -12.15 -19.95
CA ARG A 24 -10.11 -11.44 -21.18
C ARG A 24 -10.88 -12.34 -22.13
N GLY A 25 -11.80 -11.74 -22.88
CA GLY A 25 -12.52 -12.40 -23.98
C GLY A 25 -13.60 -13.39 -23.54
N GLN A 26 -13.95 -13.40 -22.26
CA GLN A 26 -15.00 -14.24 -21.70
C GLN A 26 -16.29 -13.45 -21.50
N SER A 27 -17.43 -14.14 -21.57
CA SER A 27 -18.76 -13.54 -21.32
C SER A 27 -18.93 -13.13 -19.86
N ASP A 28 -18.35 -13.89 -18.92
CA ASP A 28 -18.22 -13.52 -17.51
C ASP A 28 -16.74 -13.50 -17.10
N PRO A 29 -16.04 -12.36 -17.30
CA PRO A 29 -14.61 -12.24 -17.00
C PRO A 29 -14.26 -12.54 -15.54
N PHE A 30 -15.17 -12.25 -14.60
CA PHE A 30 -14.90 -12.33 -13.16
C PHE A 30 -15.18 -13.72 -12.62
N GLY A 31 -16.29 -14.33 -13.03
CA GLY A 31 -16.59 -15.73 -12.71
C GLY A 31 -15.54 -16.67 -13.26
N GLU A 32 -15.09 -16.45 -14.49
CA GLU A 32 -14.02 -17.26 -15.12
C GLU A 32 -12.68 -17.13 -14.40
N ALA A 33 -12.32 -15.93 -13.92
CA ALA A 33 -11.13 -15.76 -13.10
C ALA A 33 -11.20 -16.59 -11.81
N THR A 34 -12.36 -16.60 -11.15
CA THR A 34 -12.58 -17.40 -9.94
C THR A 34 -12.59 -18.90 -10.22
N ALA A 35 -13.22 -19.34 -11.30
CA ALA A 35 -13.20 -20.74 -11.73
C ALA A 35 -11.79 -21.21 -12.08
N PHE A 36 -11.00 -20.35 -12.75
CA PHE A 36 -9.60 -20.62 -13.06
C PHE A 36 -8.77 -20.82 -11.79
N LEU A 37 -8.92 -19.96 -10.79
CA LEU A 37 -8.25 -20.13 -9.49
C LEU A 37 -8.67 -21.44 -8.80
N ALA A 38 -9.96 -21.74 -8.79
CA ALA A 38 -10.48 -22.98 -8.22
C ALA A 38 -9.91 -24.22 -8.91
N SER A 39 -9.79 -24.20 -10.25
CA SER A 39 -9.18 -25.29 -11.03
C SER A 39 -7.70 -25.55 -10.68
N ARG A 40 -7.03 -24.54 -10.11
CA ARG A 40 -5.63 -24.61 -9.65
C ARG A 40 -5.52 -24.95 -8.16
N GLY A 41 -6.65 -25.23 -7.49
CA GLY A 41 -6.71 -25.45 -6.05
C GLY A 41 -6.42 -24.19 -5.22
N ILE A 42 -6.55 -23.00 -5.81
CA ILE A 42 -6.31 -21.71 -5.14
C ILE A 42 -7.65 -21.16 -4.64
N GLY A 43 -7.77 -21.05 -3.32
CA GLY A 43 -8.98 -20.64 -2.62
C GLY A 43 -8.88 -19.30 -1.91
N ASN A 44 -9.95 -18.99 -1.18
CA ASN A 44 -10.03 -17.79 -0.36
C ASN A 44 -9.01 -17.84 0.79
N GLY A 45 -8.19 -16.80 0.91
CA GLY A 45 -7.17 -16.68 1.95
C GLY A 45 -5.79 -17.15 1.53
N ASP A 46 -5.64 -17.81 0.38
CA ASP A 46 -4.37 -18.34 -0.11
C ASP A 46 -3.45 -17.24 -0.63
N MET A 47 -2.14 -17.48 -0.52
CA MET A 47 -1.11 -16.69 -1.18
C MET A 47 -0.91 -17.22 -2.60
N ALA A 48 -1.06 -16.35 -3.59
CA ALA A 48 -0.87 -16.72 -4.99
C ALA A 48 -0.05 -15.68 -5.75
N GLN A 49 0.74 -16.17 -6.69
CA GLN A 49 1.38 -15.37 -7.72
C GLN A 49 0.48 -15.40 -8.95
N VAL A 50 0.07 -14.22 -9.41
CA VAL A 50 -0.78 -14.08 -10.60
C VAL A 50 0.04 -13.48 -11.73
N SER A 51 -0.04 -14.10 -12.90
CA SER A 51 0.55 -13.65 -14.15
C SER A 51 -0.51 -12.95 -14.97
N GLY A 52 -0.15 -11.85 -15.65
CA GLY A 52 -1.11 -11.06 -16.40
C GLY A 52 -0.71 -9.59 -16.48
N ALA A 53 -1.69 -8.76 -16.84
CA ALA A 53 -1.52 -7.33 -16.99
C ALA A 53 -2.64 -6.55 -16.28
N GLY A 54 -2.27 -5.44 -15.66
CA GLY A 54 -3.26 -4.49 -15.15
C GLY A 54 -4.03 -3.83 -16.29
N GLY A 55 -5.30 -3.54 -16.06
CA GLY A 55 -6.16 -2.84 -17.01
C GLY A 55 -7.40 -2.28 -16.31
N ALA A 56 -8.40 -1.94 -17.12
CA ALA A 56 -9.69 -1.48 -16.64
C ALA A 56 -10.81 -2.25 -17.34
N PHE A 57 -11.88 -2.53 -16.59
CA PHE A 57 -13.13 -3.09 -17.12
C PHE A 57 -14.29 -2.34 -16.49
N GLY A 58 -15.20 -1.79 -17.30
CA GLY A 58 -16.33 -1.00 -16.80
C GLY A 58 -15.93 0.20 -15.93
N GLY A 59 -14.75 0.79 -16.15
CA GLY A 59 -14.21 1.89 -15.33
C GLY A 59 -13.56 1.47 -14.01
N GLN A 60 -13.58 0.17 -13.66
CA GLN A 60 -12.91 -0.36 -12.48
C GLN A 60 -11.52 -0.88 -12.82
N ALA A 61 -10.55 -0.65 -11.93
CA ALA A 61 -9.21 -1.23 -12.06
C ALA A 61 -9.27 -2.75 -11.85
N VAL A 62 -8.79 -3.49 -12.85
CA VAL A 62 -8.76 -4.95 -12.86
C VAL A 62 -7.36 -5.45 -13.22
N PHE A 63 -7.06 -6.68 -12.82
CA PHE A 63 -5.89 -7.40 -13.26
C PHE A 63 -6.32 -8.56 -14.14
N PHE A 64 -6.04 -8.44 -15.44
CA PHE A 64 -6.34 -9.48 -16.41
C PHE A 64 -5.33 -10.60 -16.26
N MET A 65 -5.77 -11.72 -15.71
CA MET A 65 -4.92 -12.88 -15.44
C MET A 65 -4.78 -13.79 -16.66
N THR A 66 -3.59 -14.35 -16.81
CA THR A 66 -3.24 -15.40 -17.80
C THR A 66 -2.69 -16.65 -17.12
N GLY A 67 -2.37 -16.58 -15.82
CA GLY A 67 -1.87 -17.69 -15.05
C GLY A 67 -1.89 -17.39 -13.55
N ALA A 68 -1.94 -18.43 -12.73
CA ALA A 68 -1.88 -18.32 -11.28
C ALA A 68 -1.17 -19.54 -10.69
N THR A 69 -0.42 -19.34 -9.62
CA THR A 69 0.30 -20.39 -8.91
C THR A 69 0.25 -20.13 -7.41
N LEU A 70 -0.01 -21.16 -6.62
CA LEU A 70 0.06 -21.11 -5.16
C LEU A 70 1.49 -20.80 -4.71
N VAL A 71 1.63 -19.89 -3.76
CA VAL A 71 2.92 -19.47 -3.21
C VAL A 71 2.91 -19.75 -1.72
N ASN A 72 3.96 -20.41 -1.24
CA ASN A 72 4.11 -20.61 0.20
C ASN A 72 4.39 -19.26 0.89
N ALA A 73 3.78 -19.00 2.04
CA ALA A 73 3.74 -17.66 2.65
C ALA A 73 5.15 -17.04 2.88
N LEU A 74 6.16 -17.88 3.10
CA LEU A 74 7.56 -17.47 3.24
C LEU A 74 8.16 -16.87 1.96
N ALA A 75 7.82 -17.41 0.79
CA ALA A 75 8.27 -16.89 -0.50
C ALA A 75 7.55 -15.59 -0.88
N ALA A 76 6.30 -15.44 -0.47
CA ALA A 76 5.50 -14.23 -0.71
C ALA A 76 6.01 -13.00 0.06
N LEU A 77 6.54 -13.20 1.28
CA LEU A 77 7.13 -12.12 2.09
C LEU A 77 8.33 -11.46 1.40
N GLY A 78 9.19 -12.26 0.74
CA GLY A 78 10.33 -11.75 -0.03
C GLY A 78 9.92 -10.93 -1.26
N ALA A 79 8.90 -11.38 -1.99
CA ALA A 79 8.39 -10.67 -3.17
C ALA A 79 7.71 -9.33 -2.80
N ASN A 80 6.96 -9.29 -1.70
CA ASN A 80 6.31 -8.08 -1.22
C ASN A 80 7.31 -7.05 -0.67
N ALA A 81 8.36 -7.49 0.03
CA ALA A 81 9.44 -6.60 0.47
C ALA A 81 10.15 -5.91 -0.70
N ALA A 82 10.39 -6.64 -1.81
CA ALA A 82 10.97 -6.07 -3.02
C ALA A 82 10.05 -5.03 -3.69
N ARG A 83 8.72 -5.26 -3.68
CA ARG A 83 7.73 -4.32 -4.24
C ARG A 83 7.60 -3.05 -3.39
N ALA A 84 7.64 -3.18 -2.06
CA ALA A 84 7.63 -2.04 -1.14
C ALA A 84 8.85 -1.12 -1.36
N ARG A 85 10.04 -1.69 -1.56
CA ARG A 85 11.27 -0.93 -1.86
C ARG A 85 11.20 -0.18 -3.19
N LYS A 86 10.57 -0.76 -4.22
CA LYS A 86 10.37 -0.07 -5.52
C LYS A 86 9.35 1.07 -5.45
N ARG A 87 8.36 1.02 -4.56
CA ARG A 87 7.41 2.12 -4.35
C ARG A 87 8.01 3.28 -3.56
N ALA A 88 8.83 2.98 -2.54
CA ALA A 88 9.52 4.01 -1.77
C ALA A 88 10.55 4.81 -2.61
N ALA A 89 11.16 4.19 -3.62
CA ALA A 89 12.11 4.85 -4.51
C ALA A 89 11.49 5.88 -5.47
N LYS A 90 10.15 5.90 -5.64
CA LYS A 90 9.47 6.83 -6.56
C LYS A 90 8.91 8.08 -5.85
N GLN A 91 9.10 8.21 -4.54
CA GLN A 91 8.48 9.28 -3.74
C GLN A 91 9.46 10.29 -3.12
N SER A 92 10.72 10.32 -3.55
CA SER A 92 11.76 11.20 -3.00
C SER A 92 12.32 12.22 -4.00
N THR A 93 11.47 12.89 -4.79
CA THR A 93 11.89 14.09 -5.55
C THR A 93 10.90 15.25 -5.46
N THR A 94 10.30 15.48 -4.29
CA THR A 94 9.79 16.83 -3.97
C THR A 94 10.95 17.67 -3.43
N LYS A 95 11.50 18.51 -4.31
CA LYS A 95 12.49 19.56 -4.00
C LYS A 95 12.17 20.20 -2.64
N LYS A 96 13.10 20.05 -1.69
CA LYS A 96 13.15 20.79 -0.43
C LYS A 96 13.25 22.27 -0.77
N ARG A 97 12.10 22.97 -0.85
CA ARG A 97 12.07 24.42 -0.99
C ARG A 97 12.47 24.99 0.37
N ALA A 98 13.68 25.52 0.47
CA ALA A 98 14.21 26.12 1.69
C ALA A 98 13.27 27.25 2.18
N PRO A 99 12.98 27.36 3.49
CA PRO A 99 12.24 28.48 4.02
C PRO A 99 13.09 29.75 3.88
N LYS A 100 12.59 30.71 3.11
CA LYS A 100 13.19 32.03 2.94
C LYS A 100 13.08 32.78 4.28
N ALA A 101 14.21 33.09 4.90
CA ALA A 101 14.31 33.83 6.15
C ALA A 101 13.51 35.14 6.06
N ALA A 102 12.48 35.27 6.89
CA ALA A 102 11.77 36.53 7.09
C ALA A 102 12.58 37.43 8.03
N LYS A 103 12.80 38.65 7.57
CA LYS A 103 13.64 39.68 8.18
C LYS A 103 13.19 40.04 9.60
N ALA A 104 14.17 40.36 10.44
CA ALA A 104 14.02 40.88 11.79
C ALA A 104 13.10 42.12 11.85
N LYS A 105 12.26 42.17 12.90
CA LYS A 105 11.80 43.43 13.51
C LYS A 105 11.86 43.30 15.03
N VAL A 106 12.76 44.08 15.60
CA VAL A 106 12.90 44.40 17.03
C VAL A 106 11.61 45.06 17.53
N ILE A 107 11.02 44.56 18.63
CA ILE A 107 10.23 45.39 19.55
C ILE A 107 10.55 44.97 20.98
N VAL A 108 11.21 45.89 21.69
CA VAL A 108 11.50 45.89 23.12
C VAL A 108 10.21 46.18 23.89
N LYS A 109 9.91 45.42 24.96
CA LYS A 109 9.12 45.95 26.09
C LYS A 109 9.50 45.26 27.41
N LYS A 110 9.65 46.12 28.40
CA LYS A 110 10.29 45.98 29.72
C LYS A 110 9.24 45.66 30.80
N ALA A 111 9.72 45.11 31.93
CA ALA A 111 9.06 44.89 33.24
C ALA A 111 8.38 43.52 33.43
N ALA A 112 8.43 42.85 34.59
CA ALA A 112 8.68 43.33 35.94
C ALA A 112 9.42 42.31 36.84
N LYS A 113 10.20 42.87 37.77
CA LYS A 113 10.88 42.26 38.91
C LYS A 113 9.90 42.18 40.08
N ALA A 114 9.66 41.00 40.67
CA ALA A 114 9.39 40.82 42.11
C ALA A 114 9.25 39.35 42.53
N ALA A 115 10.09 38.96 43.50
CA ALA A 115 9.89 38.01 44.61
C ALA A 115 9.01 36.75 44.40
N ARG A 116 9.50 35.55 44.74
CA ARG A 116 9.50 35.08 46.15
C ARG A 116 10.53 33.97 46.39
N ARG A 117 11.11 34.05 47.59
CA ARG A 117 12.02 33.11 48.27
C ARG A 117 11.55 31.65 48.19
N ASP A 118 12.50 30.73 48.06
CA ASP A 118 12.59 29.67 49.07
C ASP A 118 14.05 29.45 49.48
N GLY A 119 14.28 29.40 50.79
CA GLY A 119 15.50 28.85 51.37
C GLY A 119 15.45 27.32 51.25
N ARG A 120 16.43 26.51 51.62
CA ARG A 120 17.43 26.63 52.67
C ARG A 120 18.49 25.55 52.39
N LYS A 121 19.74 25.94 52.65
CA LYS A 121 21.04 25.24 52.60
C LYS A 121 21.09 23.70 52.53
N ARG A 122 21.99 23.24 51.64
CA ARG A 122 22.85 22.06 51.84
C ARG A 122 23.98 22.42 52.81
N SER A 123 24.16 21.60 53.85
CA SER A 123 25.42 21.31 54.56
C SER A 123 25.11 20.30 55.66
#